data_AF-A0A511GYH0-F1
#
_entry.id   AF-A0A511GYH0-F1
#
_cell.length_a   1.000
_cell.length_b   1.000
_cell.length_c   1.000
_cell.angle_alpha   90.00
_cell.angle_beta   90.00
_cell.angle_gamma   90.00
#
_symmetry.space_group_name_H-M   'P 1'
#
loop_
_entity.id
_entity.type
_entity.pdbx_description
1 polymer ?
#
loop_
_entity_poly.entity_id
_entity_poly.type
_entity_poly.pdbx_seq_one_letter_code
_entity_poly.pdbx_strand_id
1 'polypeptide(L)'
;MSIITENFKKLAEEKKIQFQTKELPAPIRNKEGDTVEQKQLLFQSALRVNKTKPVGCAVIIHDAELERVNYQITYSKIGYVTDRNKLPDILTELNDLNAMRSGYYRFLVSGDGELFMRFLGITGEDVAPVMDIFIFGGRILRALLPELNKIDGIDLTPRKG
;
A
#
# COMPACT_ATOMS: atom_id res chain seq x y z
N MET A 1 -16.77 -2.86 -15.64
CA MET A 1 -15.69 -3.18 -14.69
C MET A 1 -14.75 -4.02 -15.51
N SER A 2 -13.48 -3.65 -15.58
CA SER A 2 -12.56 -4.33 -16.50
C SER A 2 -12.36 -5.79 -16.12
N ILE A 3 -12.04 -6.62 -17.11
CA ILE A 3 -11.68 -8.04 -16.91
C ILE A 3 -10.53 -8.21 -15.90
N ILE A 4 -9.60 -7.25 -15.86
CA ILE A 4 -8.49 -7.23 -14.89
C ILE A 4 -9.04 -7.16 -13.46
N THR A 5 -9.98 -6.25 -13.20
CA THR A 5 -10.54 -6.09 -11.86
C THR A 5 -11.41 -7.28 -11.46
N GLU A 6 -12.14 -7.88 -12.39
CA GLU A 6 -12.92 -9.10 -12.16
C GLU A 6 -12.01 -10.30 -11.82
N ASN A 7 -10.93 -10.49 -12.57
CA ASN A 7 -9.92 -11.51 -12.30
C ASN A 7 -9.30 -11.32 -10.91
N PHE A 8 -9.03 -10.07 -10.50
CA PHE A 8 -8.48 -9.77 -9.18
C PHE A 8 -9.44 -10.18 -8.06
N LYS A 9 -10.74 -9.85 -8.20
CA LYS A 9 -11.78 -10.24 -7.23
C LYS A 9 -11.88 -11.75 -7.11
N LYS A 10 -11.97 -12.44 -8.25
CA LYS A 10 -12.04 -13.91 -8.29
C LYS A 10 -10.83 -14.54 -7.60
N LEU A 11 -9.62 -14.07 -7.91
CA LEU A 11 -8.41 -14.60 -7.29
C LEU A 11 -8.35 -14.32 -5.77
N ALA A 12 -8.86 -13.17 -5.32
CA ALA A 12 -8.95 -12.86 -3.89
C ALA A 12 -9.89 -13.85 -3.17
N GLU A 13 -11.03 -14.17 -3.77
CA GLU A 13 -11.99 -15.15 -3.26
C GLU A 13 -11.37 -16.56 -3.19
N GLU A 14 -10.70 -17.00 -4.26
CA GLU A 14 -9.98 -18.28 -4.32
C GLU A 14 -8.91 -18.39 -3.22
N LYS A 15 -8.15 -17.31 -2.99
CA LYS A 15 -7.15 -17.23 -1.91
C LYS A 15 -7.76 -16.94 -0.52
N LYS A 16 -9.09 -16.84 -0.41
CA LYS A 16 -9.84 -16.57 0.82
C LYS A 16 -9.43 -15.25 1.50
N ILE A 17 -9.09 -14.25 0.71
CA ILE A 17 -8.76 -12.90 1.18
C ILE A 17 -10.00 -12.04 1.09
N GLN A 18 -10.44 -11.53 2.23
CA GLN A 18 -11.61 -10.66 2.30
C GLN A 18 -11.20 -9.19 2.15
N PHE A 19 -11.81 -8.53 1.16
CA PHE A 19 -11.68 -7.10 0.93
C PHE A 19 -13.04 -6.40 1.06
N GLN A 20 -13.06 -5.27 1.76
CA GLN A 20 -14.13 -4.28 1.59
C GLN A 20 -13.84 -3.48 0.33
N THR A 21 -14.78 -3.45 -0.61
CA THR A 21 -14.59 -2.77 -1.90
C THR A 21 -15.30 -1.42 -1.91
N LYS A 22 -14.65 -0.39 -2.44
CA LYS A 22 -15.24 0.94 -2.69
C LYS A 22 -14.86 1.43 -4.08
N GLU A 23 -15.78 2.11 -4.75
CA GLU A 23 -15.48 2.84 -5.97
C GLU A 23 -15.10 4.27 -5.60
N LEU A 24 -14.04 4.79 -6.21
CA LEU A 24 -13.55 6.14 -6.00
C LEU A 24 -13.43 6.86 -7.36
N PRO A 25 -14.04 8.04 -7.52
CA PRO A 25 -13.73 8.92 -8.65
C PRO A 25 -12.34 9.52 -8.43
N ALA A 26 -11.46 9.40 -9.41
CA ALA A 26 -10.13 10.00 -9.36
C ALA A 26 -9.96 10.98 -10.53
N PRO A 27 -9.90 12.30 -10.30
CA PRO A 27 -9.62 13.25 -11.36
C PRO A 27 -8.17 13.09 -11.81
N ILE A 28 -7.96 12.82 -13.11
CA ILE A 28 -6.64 12.73 -13.74
C ILE A 28 -6.54 13.76 -14.86
N ARG A 29 -5.33 14.23 -15.16
CA ARG A 29 -5.08 15.06 -16.34
C ARG A 29 -4.74 14.18 -17.54
N ASN A 30 -5.45 14.37 -18.65
CA ASN A 30 -5.10 13.73 -19.93
C ASN A 30 -3.93 14.46 -20.61
N LYS A 31 -3.55 13.98 -21.80
CA LYS A 31 -2.47 14.59 -22.60
C LYS A 31 -2.82 15.98 -23.15
N GLU A 32 -4.12 16.26 -23.32
CA GLU A 32 -4.62 17.57 -23.73
C GLU A 32 -4.66 18.61 -22.58
N GLY A 33 -4.45 18.17 -21.34
CA GLY A 33 -4.48 19.02 -20.14
C GLY A 33 -5.85 19.12 -19.46
N ASP A 34 -6.87 18.46 -19.99
CA ASP A 34 -8.20 18.38 -19.41
C ASP A 34 -8.22 17.44 -18.20
N THR A 35 -9.11 17.75 -17.26
CA THR A 35 -9.38 16.86 -16.12
C THR A 35 -10.48 15.86 -16.51
N VAL A 36 -10.13 14.59 -16.55
CA VAL A 36 -11.05 13.48 -16.80
C VAL A 36 -11.18 12.62 -15.56
N GLU A 37 -12.37 12.06 -15.33
CA GLU A 37 -12.61 11.17 -14.20
C GLU A 37 -12.17 9.75 -14.56
N GLN A 38 -11.17 9.25 -13.85
CA GLN A 38 -10.77 7.85 -13.91
C GLN A 38 -11.42 7.09 -12.75
N LYS A 39 -12.08 5.98 -13.07
CA LYS A 39 -12.64 5.09 -12.05
C LYS A 39 -11.51 4.34 -11.32
N GLN A 40 -11.51 4.40 -10.01
CA GLN A 40 -10.63 3.59 -9.16
C GLN A 40 -11.46 2.62 -8.31
N LEU A 41 -11.00 1.38 -8.21
CA LEU A 41 -11.56 0.39 -7.31
C LEU A 41 -10.59 0.14 -6.16
N LEU A 42 -11.03 0.47 -4.95
CA LEU A 42 -10.29 0.32 -3.70
C LEU A 42 -10.74 -0.96 -2.99
N PHE A 43 -9.79 -1.85 -2.75
CA PHE A 43 -9.94 -3.10 -2.01
C PHE A 43 -9.24 -2.98 -0.66
N GLN A 44 -9.98 -2.82 0.43
CA GLN A 44 -9.45 -2.61 1.78
C GLN A 44 -9.50 -3.88 2.62
N SER A 45 -8.45 -4.16 3.36
CA SER A 45 -8.39 -5.23 4.36
C SER A 45 -7.55 -4.79 5.56
N ALA A 46 -7.42 -5.65 6.57
CA ALA A 46 -6.56 -5.41 7.72
C ALA A 46 -5.68 -6.63 7.97
N LEU A 47 -4.38 -6.40 8.13
CA LEU A 47 -3.40 -7.44 8.45
C LEU A 47 -2.95 -7.30 9.90
N ARG A 48 -3.04 -8.39 10.67
CA ARG A 48 -2.32 -8.48 11.95
C ARG A 48 -0.84 -8.76 11.68
N VAL A 49 -0.01 -7.75 11.93
CA VAL A 49 1.44 -7.83 11.75
C VAL A 49 2.16 -8.35 12.99
N ASN A 50 1.53 -8.26 14.16
CA ASN A 50 1.94 -8.97 15.37
C ASN A 50 0.69 -9.26 16.24
N LYS A 51 0.89 -9.72 17.48
CA LYS A 51 -0.22 -10.07 18.39
C LYS A 51 -1.17 -8.91 18.69
N THR A 52 -0.69 -7.67 18.65
CA THR A 52 -1.41 -6.48 19.14
C THR A 52 -1.68 -5.43 18.08
N LYS A 53 -1.04 -5.52 16.90
CA LYS A 53 -1.05 -4.47 15.89
C LYS A 53 -1.74 -4.89 14.60
N PRO A 54 -2.96 -4.36 14.33
CA PRO A 54 -3.53 -4.36 12.99
C PRO A 54 -2.91 -3.24 12.15
N VAL A 55 -2.70 -3.50 10.87
CA VAL A 55 -2.25 -2.53 9.86
C VAL A 55 -3.28 -2.53 8.74
N GLY A 56 -3.73 -1.34 8.33
CA GLY A 56 -4.66 -1.20 7.22
C GLY A 56 -3.95 -1.55 5.91
N CYS A 57 -4.55 -2.41 5.09
CA CYS A 57 -4.00 -2.84 3.81
C CYS A 57 -4.96 -2.44 2.70
N ALA A 58 -4.46 -1.94 1.59
CA ALA A 58 -5.29 -1.53 0.46
C ALA A 58 -4.65 -1.93 -0.86
N VAL A 59 -5.47 -2.36 -1.82
CA VAL A 59 -5.13 -2.42 -3.24
C VAL A 59 -6.03 -1.45 -3.98
N ILE A 60 -5.47 -0.57 -4.80
CA ILE A 60 -6.23 0.31 -5.70
C ILE A 60 -5.92 -0.11 -7.12
N ILE A 61 -6.96 -0.41 -7.90
CA ILE A 61 -6.85 -0.68 -9.35
C ILE A 61 -7.50 0.49 -10.10
N HIS A 62 -6.77 1.06 -11.06
CA HIS A 62 -7.29 2.10 -11.94
C HIS A 62 -8.13 1.44 -13.04
N ASP A 63 -9.41 1.19 -12.76
CA ASP A 63 -10.31 0.41 -13.60
C ASP A 63 -10.54 1.10 -14.95
N ALA A 64 -10.14 0.44 -16.04
CA ALA A 64 -10.30 0.92 -17.41
C ALA A 64 -10.32 -0.26 -18.38
N GLU A 65 -11.02 -0.10 -19.50
CA GLU A 65 -11.07 -1.08 -20.60
C GLU A 65 -9.77 -1.00 -21.44
N LEU A 66 -8.64 -1.36 -20.83
CA LEU A 66 -7.29 -1.34 -21.41
C LEU A 66 -6.61 -2.69 -21.17
N GLU A 67 -5.67 -3.06 -22.05
CA GLU A 67 -4.86 -4.29 -21.87
C GLU A 67 -4.04 -4.29 -20.58
N ARG A 68 -3.71 -3.09 -20.06
CA ARG A 68 -2.95 -2.89 -18.83
C ARG A 68 -3.47 -1.72 -18.03
N VAL A 69 -3.48 -1.87 -16.71
CA VAL A 69 -3.90 -0.83 -15.77
C VAL A 69 -2.86 -0.62 -14.67
N ASN A 70 -2.82 0.61 -14.15
CA ASN A 70 -2.01 0.93 -12.98
C ASN A 70 -2.68 0.39 -11.72
N TYR A 71 -1.86 -0.04 -10.76
CA TYR A 71 -2.33 -0.38 -9.43
C TYR A 71 -1.36 0.10 -8.34
N GLN A 72 -1.91 0.24 -7.14
CA GLN A 72 -1.17 0.58 -5.93
C GLN A 72 -1.50 -0.40 -4.83
N ILE A 73 -0.49 -0.77 -4.02
CA ILE A 73 -0.69 -1.49 -2.77
C ILE A 73 -0.14 -0.63 -1.63
N THR A 74 -0.93 -0.46 -0.57
CA THR A 74 -0.56 0.35 0.59
C THR A 74 -0.78 -0.41 1.90
N TYR A 75 0.18 -0.30 2.81
CA TYR A 75 0.04 -0.64 4.22
C TYR A 75 0.12 0.64 5.04
N SER A 76 -1.02 1.05 5.59
CA SER A 76 -1.22 2.30 6.31
C SER A 76 -1.24 2.09 7.81
N LYS A 77 -1.02 3.17 8.56
CA LYS A 77 -0.99 3.22 10.03
C LYS A 77 0.07 2.28 10.59
N ILE A 78 1.22 2.20 9.91
CA ILE A 78 2.38 1.45 10.43
C ILE A 78 2.93 2.17 11.65
N GLY A 79 2.99 3.49 11.65
CA GLY A 79 3.44 4.25 12.80
C GLY A 79 3.30 5.73 12.55
N TYR A 80 3.77 6.54 13.50
CA TYR A 80 3.77 7.99 13.36
C TYR A 80 5.09 8.57 13.84
N VAL A 81 5.58 9.58 13.11
CA VAL A 81 6.68 10.42 13.58
C VAL A 81 6.19 11.22 14.80
N THR A 82 6.90 11.09 15.92
CA THR A 82 6.58 11.78 17.18
C THR A 82 7.48 12.99 17.44
N ASP A 83 8.67 13.02 16.83
CA ASP A 83 9.59 14.15 16.89
C ASP A 83 9.95 14.63 15.48
N ARG A 84 9.42 15.79 15.09
CA ARG A 84 9.66 16.37 13.76
C ARG A 84 11.11 16.83 13.56
N ASN A 85 11.86 17.08 14.63
CA ASN A 85 13.27 17.48 14.50
C ASN A 85 14.14 16.31 14.03
N LYS A 86 13.69 15.07 14.26
CA LYS A 86 14.38 13.85 13.81
C LYS A 86 13.97 13.39 12.42
N LEU A 87 13.07 14.10 11.75
CA LEU A 87 12.57 13.68 10.43
C LEU A 87 13.71 13.44 9.40
N PRO A 88 14.77 14.27 9.32
CA PRO A 88 15.88 13.99 8.41
C PRO A 88 16.58 12.65 8.68
N ASP A 89 16.81 12.33 9.96
CA ASP A 89 17.46 11.09 10.38
C ASP A 89 16.55 9.89 10.14
N ILE A 90 15.26 10.03 10.49
CA ILE A 90 14.22 9.03 10.21
C ILE A 90 14.18 8.69 8.70
N LEU A 91 14.21 9.71 7.83
CA LEU A 91 14.17 9.49 6.39
C LEU A 91 15.43 8.81 5.87
N THR A 92 16.59 9.05 6.49
CA THR A 92 17.85 8.38 6.15
C THR A 92 17.76 6.88 6.46
N GLU A 93 17.34 6.52 7.68
CA GLU A 93 17.14 5.12 8.09
C GLU A 93 16.08 4.39 7.25
N LEU A 94 14.98 5.07 6.93
CA LEU A 94 13.95 4.52 6.03
C LEU A 94 14.49 4.31 4.61
N ASN A 95 15.35 5.19 4.11
CA ASN A 95 15.97 5.03 2.80
C ASN A 95 16.92 3.83 2.76
N ASP A 96 17.67 3.56 3.82
CA ASP A 96 18.53 2.39 3.91
C ASP A 96 17.72 1.08 3.95
N LEU A 97 16.63 1.06 4.74
CA LEU A 97 15.67 -0.05 4.71
C LEU A 97 15.06 -0.23 3.33
N ASN A 98 14.72 0.87 2.66
CA ASN A 98 14.18 0.87 1.32
C ASN A 98 15.18 0.28 0.31
N ALA A 99 16.45 0.69 0.38
CA ALA A 99 17.48 0.27 -0.57
C ALA A 99 17.79 -1.23 -0.47
N MET A 100 17.76 -1.81 0.73
CA MET A 100 18.31 -3.14 0.96
C MET A 100 17.28 -4.21 1.32
N ARG A 101 16.17 -3.85 1.99
CA ARG A 101 15.37 -4.82 2.76
C ARG A 101 13.88 -4.80 2.50
N SER A 102 13.32 -3.71 1.96
CA SER A 102 11.89 -3.59 1.66
C SER A 102 11.48 -4.27 0.34
N GLY A 103 12.45 -4.83 -0.40
CA GLY A 103 12.22 -5.43 -1.71
C GLY A 103 11.68 -4.41 -2.71
N TYR A 104 10.47 -4.65 -3.20
CA TYR A 104 9.80 -3.75 -4.13
C TYR A 104 8.95 -2.67 -3.45
N TYR A 105 8.74 -2.75 -2.14
CA TYR A 105 8.03 -1.71 -1.39
C TYR A 105 8.93 -0.54 -1.02
N ARG A 106 8.33 0.63 -0.75
CA ARG A 106 8.99 1.78 -0.12
C ARG A 106 8.22 2.19 1.14
N PHE A 107 8.93 2.44 2.23
CA PHE A 107 8.43 3.18 3.38
C PHE A 107 8.47 4.67 3.08
N LEU A 108 7.38 5.36 3.42
CA LEU A 108 7.21 6.79 3.25
C LEU A 108 6.58 7.41 4.50
N VAL A 109 6.86 8.69 4.72
CA VAL A 109 6.23 9.51 5.77
C VAL A 109 5.33 10.54 5.08
N SER A 110 4.05 10.59 5.43
CA SER A 110 3.10 11.62 4.95
C SER A 110 3.28 12.94 5.70
N GLY A 111 2.65 14.01 5.21
CA GLY A 111 2.77 15.35 5.81
C GLY A 111 2.23 15.47 7.25
N ASP A 112 1.31 14.60 7.66
CA ASP A 112 0.81 14.47 9.03
C ASP A 112 1.69 13.56 9.91
N GLY A 113 2.75 12.98 9.35
CA GLY A 113 3.71 12.14 10.04
C GLY A 113 3.38 10.65 10.04
N GLU A 114 2.34 10.19 9.33
CA GLU A 114 2.05 8.75 9.20
C GLU A 114 3.19 8.05 8.44
N LEU A 115 3.71 6.98 9.03
CA LEU A 115 4.54 6.01 8.35
C LEU A 115 3.65 4.98 7.66
N PHE A 116 3.84 4.83 6.35
CA PHE A 116 3.16 3.84 5.53
C PHE A 116 4.13 3.19 4.54
N MET A 117 3.75 2.03 4.01
CA MET A 117 4.53 1.28 3.03
C MET A 117 3.73 1.15 1.74
N ARG A 118 4.36 1.42 0.58
CA ARG A 118 3.67 1.47 -0.72
C ARG A 118 4.44 0.75 -1.83
N PHE A 119 3.69 0.11 -2.71
CA PHE A 119 4.13 -0.40 -4.00
C PHE A 119 3.24 0.17 -5.11
N LEU A 120 3.85 0.50 -6.26
CA LEU A 120 3.17 0.97 -7.47
C LEU A 120 3.56 0.03 -8.61
N GLY A 121 2.58 -0.38 -9.41
CA GLY A 121 2.82 -1.29 -10.52
C GLY A 121 1.81 -1.16 -11.65
N ILE A 122 2.03 -1.97 -12.68
CA ILE A 122 1.16 -2.11 -13.84
C ILE A 122 0.85 -3.60 -13.98
N THR A 123 -0.41 -3.95 -14.24
CA THR A 123 -0.84 -5.33 -14.44
C THR A 123 -1.70 -5.43 -15.70
N GLY A 124 -1.74 -6.62 -16.31
CA GLY A 124 -2.72 -6.99 -17.33
C GLY A 124 -3.74 -7.97 -16.76
N GLU A 125 -4.33 -8.80 -17.63
CA GLU A 125 -5.34 -9.80 -17.26
C GLU A 125 -4.84 -10.86 -16.28
N ASP A 126 -3.56 -11.24 -16.35
CA ASP A 126 -2.92 -12.04 -15.32
C ASP A 126 -2.59 -11.18 -14.10
N VAL A 127 -3.45 -11.30 -13.09
CA VAL A 127 -3.38 -10.57 -11.82
C VAL A 127 -2.70 -11.35 -10.69
N ALA A 128 -2.21 -12.58 -10.97
CA ALA A 128 -1.50 -13.37 -9.97
C ALA A 128 -0.31 -12.61 -9.35
N PRO A 129 0.50 -11.86 -10.12
CA PRO A 129 1.58 -11.05 -9.56
C PRO A 129 1.09 -9.99 -8.57
N VAL A 130 -0.05 -9.32 -8.84
CA VAL A 130 -0.63 -8.31 -7.94
C VAL A 130 -0.95 -8.93 -6.58
N MET A 131 -1.58 -10.10 -6.60
CA MET A 131 -1.99 -10.81 -5.40
C MET A 131 -0.79 -11.33 -4.59
N ASP A 132 0.21 -11.87 -5.27
CA ASP A 132 1.40 -12.37 -4.60
C ASP A 132 2.19 -11.20 -3.99
N ILE A 133 2.36 -10.10 -4.72
CA ILE A 133 2.97 -8.86 -4.22
C ILE A 133 2.26 -8.39 -2.95
N PHE A 134 0.92 -8.39 -2.93
CA PHE A 134 0.11 -8.07 -1.75
C PHE A 134 0.30 -9.06 -0.59
N ILE A 135 0.40 -10.36 -0.83
CA ILE A 135 0.63 -11.33 0.26
C ILE A 135 2.04 -11.16 0.85
N PHE A 136 3.04 -11.00 -0.02
CA PHE A 136 4.43 -10.84 0.38
C PHE A 136 4.71 -9.49 1.05
N GLY A 137 4.01 -8.41 0.69
CA GLY A 137 4.11 -7.13 1.40
C GLY A 137 3.83 -7.27 2.90
N GLY A 138 2.81 -8.05 3.25
CA GLY A 138 2.52 -8.36 4.65
C GLY A 138 3.63 -9.15 5.36
N ARG A 139 4.40 -9.96 4.64
CA ARG A 139 5.56 -10.70 5.19
C ARG A 139 6.77 -9.77 5.35
N ILE A 140 7.04 -8.93 4.36
CA ILE A 140 8.11 -7.92 4.40
C ILE A 140 7.89 -6.98 5.60
N LEU A 141 6.69 -6.43 5.74
CA LEU A 141 6.38 -5.54 6.85
C LEU A 141 6.60 -6.21 8.21
N ARG A 142 6.14 -7.46 8.37
CA ARG A 142 6.38 -8.22 9.61
C ARG A 142 7.85 -8.41 9.93
N ALA A 143 8.67 -8.69 8.92
CA ALA A 143 10.11 -8.86 9.09
C ALA A 143 10.84 -7.55 9.43
N LEU A 144 10.33 -6.40 8.98
CA LEU A 144 10.96 -5.09 9.17
C LEU A 144 10.43 -4.31 10.37
N LEU A 145 9.32 -4.72 10.98
CA LEU A 145 8.81 -4.10 12.21
C LEU A 145 9.86 -3.95 13.32
N PRO A 146 10.71 -4.96 13.62
CA PRO A 146 11.75 -4.81 14.64
C PRO A 146 12.77 -3.72 14.30
N GLU A 147 13.04 -3.49 13.02
CA GLU A 147 13.99 -2.49 12.55
C GLU A 147 13.39 -1.10 12.61
N LEU A 148 12.14 -0.97 12.18
CA LEU A 148 11.37 0.28 12.33
C LEU A 148 11.27 0.70 13.80
N ASN A 149 11.17 -0.26 14.73
CA ASN A 149 11.09 0.04 16.16
C ASN A 149 12.41 0.53 16.77
N LYS A 150 13.54 0.40 16.05
CA LYS A 150 14.84 0.93 16.47
C LYS A 150 15.04 2.38 16.04
N ILE A 151 14.25 2.87 15.09
CA ILE A 151 14.35 4.23 14.58
C ILE A 151 13.79 5.19 15.63
N ASP A 152 14.67 6.04 16.14
CA ASP A 152 14.31 7.05 17.13
C ASP A 152 13.37 8.11 16.53
N GLY A 153 12.36 8.53 17.29
CA GLY A 153 11.33 9.48 16.83
C GLY A 153 10.16 8.86 16.05
N ILE A 154 10.04 7.53 15.98
CA ILE A 154 8.88 6.83 15.44
C ILE A 154 8.13 6.08 16.56
N ASP A 155 6.82 6.26 16.63
CA ASP A 155 5.92 5.47 17.46
C ASP A 155 5.16 4.45 16.61
N LEU A 156 5.36 3.17 16.93
CA LEU A 156 4.73 2.02 16.28
C LEU A 156 3.52 1.49 17.06
N THR A 157 3.09 2.13 18.14
CA THR A 157 1.93 1.67 18.89
C THR A 157 0.65 1.77 18.04
N PRO A 158 -0.28 0.81 18.15
CA PRO A 158 -1.56 0.91 17.45
C PRO A 158 -2.34 2.10 17.99
N ARG A 159 -2.60 3.11 17.17
CA ARG A 159 -3.53 4.19 17.53
C ARG A 159 -4.96 3.69 17.40
N LYS A 160 -5.77 3.93 18.43
CA LYS A 160 -7.23 3.73 18.33
C LYS A 160 -7.75 4.74 17.31
N GLY A 161 -8.42 4.24 16.28
CA GLY A 161 -9.20 5.06 15.35
C GLY A 161 -10.52 5.47 15.97
#